data_AF-A0A0W1L884-F1
#
_entry.id   AF-A0A0W1L884-F1
#
_cell.length_a   1.000
_cell.length_b   1.000
_cell.length_c   1.000
_cell.angle_alpha   90.00
_cell.angle_beta   90.00
_cell.angle_gamma   90.00
#
_symmetry.space_group_name_H-M   'P 1'
#
loop_
_entity.id
_entity.type
_entity.pdbx_description
1 polymer ?
#
loop_
_entity_poly.entity_id
_entity_poly.type
_entity_poly.pdbx_seq_one_letter_code
_entity_poly.pdbx_strand_id
1 'polypeptide(L)'
;MKLNTLIIPLFLSVNSPVLYANENTSDVIEPIMVTIPAGTFQMGDIDKEDAQPVHKVTLPEFSLGKYEVTVREFRHFIQASGYEANTFLTVE
;
A
#
# COMPACT_ATOMS: atom_id res chain seq x y z
N MET A 1 55.73 -4.54 -15.93
CA MET A 1 54.40 -4.99 -16.41
C MET A 1 53.44 -3.82 -16.38
N LYS A 2 52.55 -3.76 -17.37
CA LYS A 2 51.81 -2.59 -17.83
C LYS A 2 50.75 -2.10 -16.84
N LEU A 3 50.69 -0.78 -16.72
CA LEU A 3 49.66 0.04 -16.08
C LEU A 3 48.33 -0.12 -16.84
N ASN A 4 47.27 -0.64 -16.22
CA ASN A 4 45.90 -0.42 -16.69
C ASN A 4 44.81 -0.79 -15.66
N THR A 5 43.68 -0.09 -15.79
CA THR A 5 42.35 -0.34 -15.21
C THR A 5 42.05 0.50 -13.96
N LEU A 6 41.83 1.81 -14.16
CA LEU A 6 40.55 2.44 -14.52
C LEU A 6 39.71 2.70 -13.26
N ILE A 7 39.74 3.96 -12.86
CA ILE A 7 38.79 4.64 -11.98
C ILE A 7 37.39 4.41 -12.58
N ILE A 8 36.66 3.44 -12.03
CA ILE A 8 35.23 3.18 -12.30
C ILE A 8 34.46 3.84 -11.14
N PRO A 9 33.45 4.67 -11.43
CA PRO A 9 33.21 5.90 -10.72
C PRO A 9 32.55 5.73 -9.35
N LEU A 10 32.97 6.63 -8.47
CA LEU A 10 32.45 7.08 -7.17
C LEU A 10 31.00 7.61 -7.20
N PHE A 11 30.14 7.20 -8.14
CA PHE A 11 28.77 7.71 -8.24
C PHE A 11 27.82 6.60 -8.70
N LEU A 12 27.05 6.05 -7.76
CA LEU A 12 25.57 6.19 -7.76
C LEU A 12 24.94 5.43 -6.58
N SER A 13 24.17 6.21 -5.82
CA SER A 13 23.09 5.84 -4.90
C SER A 13 23.40 4.87 -3.76
N VAL A 14 23.72 5.47 -2.61
CA VAL A 14 22.97 5.25 -1.36
C VAL A 14 21.53 4.78 -1.64
N ASN A 15 21.27 3.47 -1.54
CA ASN A 15 19.93 2.93 -1.32
C ASN A 15 19.71 2.85 0.19
N SER A 16 19.76 4.00 0.86
CA SER A 16 19.25 4.12 2.22
C SER A 16 17.74 4.34 2.11
N PRO A 17 16.87 3.50 2.71
CA PRO A 17 15.44 3.81 2.83
C PRO A 17 15.16 5.07 3.68
N VAL A 18 16.19 5.74 4.18
CA VAL A 18 16.13 6.94 5.02
C VAL A 18 15.58 8.16 4.27
N LEU A 19 15.49 8.16 2.94
CA LEU A 19 14.90 9.26 2.16
C LEU A 19 13.36 9.24 2.05
N TYR A 20 12.67 8.24 2.62
CA TYR A 20 11.20 8.24 2.68
C TYR A 20 10.65 8.68 4.05
N ALA A 21 11.48 8.85 5.06
CA ALA A 21 11.05 9.44 6.32
C ALA A 21 11.12 10.97 6.17
N ASN A 22 10.05 11.59 5.68
CA ASN A 22 9.94 13.03 5.79
C ASN A 22 9.91 13.36 7.30
N GLU A 23 10.83 14.21 7.73
CA GLU A 23 11.00 14.61 9.14
C GLU A 23 10.04 15.75 9.56
N ASN A 24 9.01 15.99 8.74
CA ASN A 24 7.97 17.01 8.92
C ASN A 24 6.55 16.44 8.71
N THR A 25 6.32 15.16 8.99
CA THR A 25 4.98 14.57 8.84
C THR A 25 4.16 14.91 10.06
N SER A 26 3.46 16.05 9.98
CA SER A 26 2.28 16.25 10.79
C SER A 26 1.28 15.12 10.49
N ASP A 27 1.18 14.14 11.39
CA ASP A 27 0.02 13.26 11.60
C ASP A 27 -0.58 12.48 10.40
N VAL A 28 0.13 12.32 9.27
CA VAL A 28 -0.39 11.52 8.16
C VAL A 28 -0.30 10.03 8.52
N ILE A 29 -1.45 9.40 8.75
CA ILE A 29 -1.53 7.96 8.99
C ILE A 29 -1.62 7.24 7.63
N GLU A 30 -0.49 6.78 7.10
CA GLU A 30 -0.46 5.91 5.92
C GLU A 30 -0.66 4.44 6.34
N PRO A 31 -1.66 3.73 5.79
CA PRO A 31 -1.84 2.31 6.08
C PRO A 31 -0.67 1.48 5.59
N ILE A 32 -0.36 0.40 6.31
CA ILE A 32 0.64 -0.58 5.85
C ILE A 32 0.07 -1.29 4.63
N MET A 33 0.70 -1.10 3.47
CA MET A 33 0.31 -1.72 2.21
C MET A 33 1.14 -2.96 1.90
N VAL A 34 0.52 -3.97 1.28
CA VAL A 34 1.17 -5.17 0.75
C VAL A 34 0.95 -5.23 -0.75
N THR A 35 2.03 -5.44 -1.50
CA THR A 35 1.96 -5.62 -2.96
C THR A 35 1.50 -7.02 -3.30
N ILE A 36 0.46 -7.11 -4.13
CA ILE A 36 -0.04 -8.33 -4.74
C ILE A 36 0.44 -8.34 -6.20
N PRO A 37 1.28 -9.32 -6.59
CA PRO A 37 1.85 -9.36 -7.93
C PRO A 37 0.78 -9.60 -9.00
N ALA A 38 1.06 -9.15 -10.22
CA ALA A 38 0.22 -9.45 -11.38
C ALA A 38 0.09 -10.96 -11.59
N GLY A 39 -1.09 -11.42 -12.01
CA GLY A 39 -1.32 -12.84 -12.21
C GLY A 39 -2.73 -13.19 -12.64
N THR A 40 -2.96 -14.48 -12.88
CA THR A 40 -4.27 -15.06 -13.14
C THR A 40 -4.70 -15.92 -11.96
N PHE A 41 -5.85 -15.62 -11.38
CA PHE A 41 -6.38 -16.25 -10.18
C PHE A 41 -7.73 -16.91 -10.46
N GLN A 42 -8.10 -17.91 -9.65
CA GLN A 42 -9.45 -18.47 -9.64
C GLN A 42 -10.31 -17.63 -8.69
N MET A 43 -11.42 -17.10 -9.18
CA MET A 43 -12.39 -16.33 -8.40
C MET A 43 -13.76 -17.01 -8.45
N GLY A 44 -14.50 -16.95 -7.34
CA GLY A 44 -15.80 -17.60 -7.17
C GLY A 44 -15.74 -18.79 -6.22
N ASP A 45 -16.89 -19.42 -5.99
CA ASP A 45 -17.10 -20.55 -5.09
C ASP A 45 -17.98 -21.60 -5.79
N ILE A 46 -17.94 -22.86 -5.36
CA ILE A 46 -18.82 -23.93 -5.86
C ILE A 46 -20.02 -24.18 -4.95
N ASP A 47 -19.97 -23.77 -3.69
CA ASP A 47 -20.99 -24.07 -2.68
C ASP A 47 -21.95 -22.91 -2.43
N LYS A 48 -21.59 -21.68 -2.85
CA LYS A 48 -22.43 -20.48 -2.73
C LYS A 48 -23.00 -20.07 -4.09
N GLU A 49 -24.32 -20.13 -4.23
CA GLU A 49 -25.03 -19.87 -5.49
C GLU A 49 -24.74 -18.48 -6.07
N ASP A 50 -24.60 -17.46 -5.21
CA ASP A 50 -24.29 -16.08 -5.60
C ASP A 50 -22.82 -15.86 -5.99
N ALA A 51 -21.93 -16.81 -5.69
CA ALA A 51 -20.50 -16.75 -6.01
C ALA A 51 -20.06 -17.74 -7.09
N GLN A 52 -21.00 -18.50 -7.68
CA GLN A 52 -20.73 -19.39 -8.81
C GLN A 52 -20.73 -18.64 -10.16
N PRO A 53 -20.01 -19.16 -11.18
CA PRO A 53 -19.06 -20.27 -11.14
C PRO A 53 -17.63 -19.81 -10.81
N VAL A 54 -16.78 -20.77 -10.41
CA VAL A 54 -15.34 -20.53 -10.34
C VAL A 54 -14.76 -20.28 -11.74
N HIS A 55 -14.12 -19.14 -11.95
CA HIS A 55 -13.54 -18.74 -13.24
C HIS A 55 -12.19 -18.02 -13.08
N LYS A 56 -11.45 -17.88 -14.19
CA LYS A 56 -10.13 -17.22 -14.22
C LYS A 56 -10.27 -15.71 -14.36
N VAL A 57 -9.56 -14.96 -13.52
CA VAL A 57 -9.46 -13.49 -13.60
C VAL A 57 -7.98 -13.11 -13.66
N THR A 58 -7.62 -12.29 -14.64
CA THR A 58 -6.25 -11.74 -14.77
C THR A 58 -6.24 -10.32 -14.24
N LEU A 59 -5.39 -10.07 -13.24
CA LEU A 59 -5.25 -8.77 -12.61
C LEU A 59 -3.81 -8.24 -12.80
N PRO A 60 -3.65 -6.92 -13.02
CA PRO A 60 -2.33 -6.28 -12.92
C PRO A 60 -1.84 -6.31 -11.46
N GLU A 61 -0.58 -5.94 -11.25
CA GLU A 61 -0.05 -5.74 -9.90
C GLU A 61 -0.78 -4.57 -9.21
N PHE A 62 -1.09 -4.74 -7.93
CA PHE A 62 -1.69 -3.69 -7.11
C PHE A 62 -1.27 -3.85 -5.64
N SER A 63 -1.55 -2.83 -4.84
CA SER A 63 -1.30 -2.86 -3.39
C SER A 63 -2.61 -2.89 -2.62
N LEU A 64 -2.66 -3.67 -1.55
CA LEU A 64 -3.82 -3.80 -0.66
C LEU A 64 -3.39 -3.55 0.79
N GLY A 65 -4.25 -2.89 1.57
CA GLY A 65 -4.00 -2.64 2.99
C GLY A 65 -3.85 -3.96 3.74
N LYS A 66 -2.76 -4.12 4.50
CA LYS A 66 -2.50 -5.32 5.31
C LYS A 66 -3.61 -5.55 6.34
N TYR A 67 -4.20 -4.46 6.83
CA TYR A 67 -5.26 -4.44 7.82
C TYR A 67 -6.41 -3.57 7.32
N GLU A 68 -7.58 -3.78 7.89
CA GLU A 68 -8.75 -2.92 7.67
C GLU A 68 -8.51 -1.52 8.23
N VAL A 69 -9.22 -0.54 7.67
CA VAL A 69 -9.17 0.84 8.14
C VAL A 69 -9.70 0.91 9.57
N THR A 70 -8.88 1.43 10.47
CA THR A 70 -9.23 1.59 11.88
C THR A 70 -10.11 2.81 12.10
N VAL A 71 -10.85 2.82 13.21
CA VAL A 71 -11.65 3.99 13.61
C VAL A 71 -10.77 5.25 13.78
N ARG A 72 -9.52 5.10 14.25
CA ARG A 72 -8.59 6.22 14.40
C ARG A 72 -8.23 6.84 13.05
N GLU A 73 -7.91 6.02 12.05
CA GLU A 73 -7.63 6.47 10.69
C GLU A 73 -8.86 7.14 10.07
N PHE A 74 -10.03 6.56 10.25
CA PHE A 74 -11.27 7.15 9.75
C PHE A 74 -11.61 8.49 10.42
N ARG A 75 -11.36 8.64 11.73
CA ARG A 75 -11.50 9.93 12.43
C ARG A 75 -10.54 10.98 11.90
N HIS A 76 -9.30 10.60 11.59
CA HIS A 76 -8.35 11.50 10.95
C HIS A 76 -8.87 11.95 9.58
N PHE A 77 -9.43 11.04 8.78
CA PHE A 77 -10.09 11.38 7.52
C PHE A 77 -11.25 12.38 7.72
N ILE A 78 -12.12 12.19 8.72
CA ILE A 78 -13.22 13.13 9.03
C ILE A 78 -12.66 14.52 9.34
N GLN A 79 -11.67 14.60 10.23
CA GLN A 79 -11.07 15.87 10.66
C GLN A 79 -10.40 16.60 9.49
N ALA A 80 -9.73 15.87 8.59
CA ALA A 80 -9.04 16.45 7.45
C ALA A 80 -9.97 16.86 6.30
N SER A 81 -11.06 16.11 6.07
CA SER A 81 -11.97 16.32 4.92
C SER A 81 -13.23 17.11 5.25
N GLY A 82 -13.60 17.24 6.53
CA GLY A 82 -14.89 17.77 6.95
C GLY A 82 -16.07 16.85 6.61
N TYR A 83 -15.81 15.54 6.46
CA TYR A 83 -16.85 14.57 6.13
C TYR A 83 -17.83 14.38 7.30
N GLU A 84 -19.12 14.64 7.04
CA GLU A 84 -20.20 14.47 8.01
C GLU A 84 -20.58 12.98 8.13
N ALA A 85 -19.96 12.30 9.10
CA ALA A 85 -20.28 10.92 9.42
C ALA A 85 -21.51 10.84 10.35
N ASN A 86 -22.47 9.98 10.03
CA ASN A 86 -23.62 9.73 10.89
C ASN A 86 -23.17 9.09 12.23
N THR A 87 -23.80 9.55 13.31
CA THR A 87 -23.34 9.78 14.70
C THR A 87 -22.72 8.63 15.54
N PHE A 88 -22.26 7.51 14.99
CA PHE A 88 -21.67 6.43 15.83
C PHE A 88 -20.15 6.48 16.00
N LEU A 89 -19.44 7.35 15.27
CA LEU A 89 -17.97 7.41 15.27
C LEU A 89 -17.39 8.69 15.90
N THR A 90 -18.26 9.63 16.26
CA THR A 90 -17.96 10.97 16.82
C THR A 90 -18.12 11.01 18.35
N VAL A 91 -17.71 9.96 19.06
CA VAL A 91 -17.67 10.02 20.53
C VAL A 91 -16.33 10.61 20.94
N GLU A 92 -16.38 11.75 21.62
CA GLU A 92 -15.26 12.36 22.36
C GLU A 92 -14.64 11.38 23.37
#